data_AF-A0A3A8U1U6-F1
#
_entry.id   AF-A0A3A8U1U6-F1
#
_cell.length_a   1.000
_cell.length_b   1.000
_cell.length_c   1.000
_cell.angle_alpha   90.00
_cell.angle_beta   90.00
_cell.angle_gamma   90.00
#
_symmetry.space_group_name_H-M   'P 1'
#
loop_
_entity.id
_entity.type
_entity.pdbx_description
1 polymer ?
#
loop_
_entity_poly.entity_id
_entity_poly.type
_entity_poly.pdbx_seq_one_letter_code
_entity_poly.pdbx_strand_id
1 'polypeptide(L)'
;MWSEHGWKKITANEAARLHPGGMVSAACGLFMCELCGQYVILTEGEKNVRHFRHKISEKSKDCPERTFGSSVCMTYNAKEYELPIRICNITGNQFDLELGLLYVPQFILVSAVSLEEQIRYIGSLKQILGMPGYDIHIFSDSITVRKWGIQKKIVVYPEMWVEPFEKDVIYVSS
;
A
#
# COMPACT_ATOMS: atom_id res chain seq x y z
N MET A 1 22.10 2.36 3.32
CA MET A 1 22.20 1.41 4.44
C MET A 1 20.92 1.47 5.25
N TRP A 2 20.38 0.33 5.66
CA TRP A 2 19.21 0.28 6.52
C TRP A 2 19.61 0.60 7.96
N SER A 3 18.93 1.56 8.59
CA SER A 3 19.15 1.91 10.00
C SER A 3 17.81 2.23 10.67
N GLU A 4 17.52 1.58 11.80
CA GLU A 4 16.36 1.76 12.68
C GLU A 4 15.00 1.91 11.97
N HIS A 5 14.73 3.06 11.34
CA HIS A 5 13.45 3.45 10.75
C HIS A 5 13.53 3.77 9.25
N GLY A 6 14.66 3.53 8.58
CA GLY A 6 14.74 3.72 7.13
C GLY A 6 16.12 3.63 6.49
N TRP A 7 16.16 3.94 5.19
CA TRP A 7 17.37 3.98 4.38
C TRP A 7 18.13 5.30 4.60
N LYS A 8 19.40 5.20 5.02
CA LYS A 8 20.34 6.34 5.08
C LYS A 8 21.46 6.17 4.06
N LYS A 9 21.86 7.28 3.42
CA LYS A 9 23.05 7.31 2.56
C LYS A 9 24.30 7.04 3.40
N ILE A 10 25.22 6.27 2.85
CA ILE A 10 26.50 5.97 3.50
C ILE A 10 27.58 5.77 2.44
N THR A 11 28.80 6.21 2.74
CA THR A 11 29.98 5.94 1.92
C THR A 11 30.61 4.59 2.28
N ALA A 12 31.40 4.01 1.37
CA ALA A 12 32.07 2.74 1.65
C ALA A 12 33.05 2.86 2.86
N ASN A 13 33.67 4.03 3.05
CA ASN A 13 34.56 4.30 4.17
C ASN A 13 33.82 4.34 5.52
N GLU A 14 32.66 4.98 5.57
CA GLU A 14 31.83 4.99 6.79
C GLU A 14 31.30 3.59 7.10
N ALA A 15 30.84 2.86 6.08
CA ALA A 15 30.36 1.49 6.23
C ALA A 15 31.46 0.55 6.72
N ALA A 16 32.70 0.75 6.26
CA ALA A 16 33.87 0.00 6.72
C ALA A 16 34.17 0.22 8.21
N ARG A 17 33.95 1.43 8.74
CA ARG A 17 34.13 1.75 10.16
C ARG A 17 33.06 1.09 11.04
N LEU A 18 31.82 1.03 10.54
CA LEU A 18 30.71 0.39 11.25
C LEU A 18 30.79 -1.14 11.26
N HIS A 19 31.41 -1.72 10.23
CA HIS A 19 31.57 -3.16 10.08
C HIS A 19 33.05 -3.55 9.99
N PRO A 20 33.82 -3.47 11.09
CA PRO A 20 35.24 -3.79 11.08
C PRO A 20 35.52 -5.28 10.79
N GLY A 21 34.54 -6.16 11.04
CA GLY A 21 34.68 -7.62 10.95
C GLY A 21 34.71 -8.23 9.54
N GLY A 22 35.11 -7.48 8.51
CA GLY A 22 35.27 -8.02 7.16
C GLY A 22 34.05 -7.84 6.24
N MET A 23 33.98 -8.65 5.18
CA MET A 23 33.00 -8.52 4.09
C MET A 23 31.54 -8.56 4.60
N VAL A 24 30.69 -7.64 4.13
CA VAL A 24 29.23 -7.71 4.38
C VAL A 24 28.54 -8.18 3.12
N SER A 25 27.85 -9.33 3.20
CA SER A 25 27.14 -9.93 2.07
C SER A 25 25.87 -9.16 1.71
N ALA A 26 25.57 -9.06 0.42
CA ALA A 26 24.28 -8.57 -0.08
C ALA A 26 23.08 -9.37 0.46
N ALA A 27 23.26 -10.63 0.86
CA ALA A 27 22.19 -11.45 1.44
C ALA A 27 21.73 -10.93 2.82
N CYS A 28 22.57 -10.16 3.51
CA CYS A 28 22.21 -9.55 4.79
C CYS A 28 21.23 -8.37 4.62
N GLY A 29 20.96 -7.92 3.39
CA GLY A 29 20.02 -6.84 3.10
C GLY A 29 20.44 -5.46 3.63
N LEU A 30 21.68 -5.30 4.09
CA LEU A 30 22.09 -4.11 4.84
C LEU A 30 22.41 -2.90 3.96
N PHE A 31 23.02 -3.15 2.80
CA PHE A 31 23.41 -2.12 1.84
C PHE A 31 22.66 -2.31 0.53
N MET A 32 22.13 -1.22 -0.01
CA MET A 32 21.36 -1.19 -1.25
C MET A 32 21.91 -0.08 -2.15
N CYS A 33 22.02 -0.36 -3.44
CA CYS A 33 22.37 0.64 -4.45
C CYS A 33 21.20 1.60 -4.66
N GLU A 34 21.46 2.90 -4.61
CA GLU A 34 20.44 3.94 -4.82
C GLU A 34 19.91 3.97 -6.26
N LEU A 35 20.70 3.50 -7.24
CA LEU A 35 20.36 3.59 -8.66
C LEU A 35 19.43 2.46 -9.13
N CYS A 36 19.66 1.23 -8.68
CA CYS A 36 18.89 0.06 -9.13
C CYS A 36 18.06 -0.61 -8.01
N GLY A 37 18.20 -0.18 -6.75
CA GLY A 37 17.50 -0.78 -5.61
C GLY A 37 17.95 -2.20 -5.25
N GLN A 38 19.03 -2.71 -5.86
CA GLN A 38 19.56 -4.04 -5.55
C GLN A 38 20.49 -3.99 -4.34
N TYR A 39 20.54 -5.09 -3.58
CA TYR A 39 21.45 -5.22 -2.45
C TYR A 39 22.90 -5.45 -2.92
N VAL A 40 23.83 -4.72 -2.30
CA VAL A 40 25.25 -4.73 -2.65
C VAL A 40 26.12 -5.31 -1.54
N ILE A 41 27.29 -5.81 -1.91
CA ILE A 41 28.32 -6.33 -1.00
C ILE A 41 29.23 -5.18 -0.59
N LEU A 42 29.64 -5.12 0.68
CA LEU A 42 30.80 -4.34 1.10
C LEU A 42 32.02 -5.25 1.11
N THR A 43 33.01 -4.98 0.26
CA THR A 43 34.17 -5.86 0.10
C THR A 43 35.04 -5.95 1.36
N GLU A 44 35.85 -7.01 1.44
CA GLU A 44 36.91 -7.14 2.45
C GLU A 44 38.05 -6.16 2.18
N GLY A 45 38.71 -5.70 3.25
CA GLY A 45 39.68 -4.61 3.22
C GLY A 45 41.15 -5.01 3.26
N GLU A 46 41.49 -6.30 3.16
CA GLU A 46 42.88 -6.75 3.36
C GLU A 46 43.86 -6.28 2.28
N LYS A 47 43.42 -6.17 1.02
CA LYS A 47 44.29 -5.85 -0.13
C LYS A 47 43.91 -4.58 -0.87
N ASN A 48 42.67 -4.13 -0.72
CA ASN A 48 42.10 -3.00 -1.45
C ASN A 48 41.28 -2.12 -0.51
N VAL A 49 41.16 -0.84 -0.86
CA VAL A 49 40.19 0.05 -0.20
C VAL A 49 38.81 -0.57 -0.36
N ARG A 50 38.09 -0.68 0.77
CA ARG A 50 36.76 -1.27 0.81
C ARG A 50 35.81 -0.45 -0.05
N HIS A 51 35.05 -1.13 -0.89
CA HIS A 51 34.09 -0.51 -1.80
C HIS A 51 32.81 -1.34 -1.86
N PHE A 52 31.74 -0.73 -2.37
CA PHE A 52 30.51 -1.45 -2.65
C PHE A 52 30.61 -2.17 -3.99
N ARG A 53 30.03 -3.36 -4.06
CA ARG A 53 30.06 -4.19 -5.25
C ARG A 53 28.74 -4.95 -5.45
N HIS A 54 28.25 -4.88 -6.69
CA HIS A 54 27.17 -5.70 -7.19
C HIS A 54 27.59 -7.16 -7.40
N LYS A 55 26.73 -8.13 -7.05
CA LYS A 55 26.94 -9.56 -7.29
C LYS A 55 26.95 -9.86 -8.79
N ILE A 56 27.81 -10.78 -9.20
CA ILE A 56 27.89 -11.22 -10.61
C ILE A 56 26.62 -11.98 -11.03
N SER A 57 26.00 -12.69 -10.08
CA SER A 57 24.80 -13.51 -10.25
C SER A 57 23.49 -12.73 -10.06
N GLU A 58 23.52 -11.40 -10.12
CA GLU A 58 22.29 -10.58 -10.06
C GLU A 58 21.39 -10.87 -11.25
N LYS A 59 20.07 -10.80 -11.03
CA LYS A 59 19.05 -11.09 -12.04
C LYS A 59 19.04 -10.06 -13.17
N SER A 60 19.36 -8.79 -12.87
CA SER A 60 19.52 -7.72 -13.86
C SER A 60 20.88 -7.07 -13.66
N LYS A 61 21.58 -6.77 -14.77
CA LYS A 61 22.90 -6.13 -14.81
C LYS A 61 22.81 -4.69 -15.35
N ASP A 62 21.62 -4.14 -15.43
CA ASP A 62 21.33 -2.87 -16.11
C ASP A 62 21.57 -1.65 -15.21
N CYS A 63 22.19 -1.85 -14.05
CA CYS A 63 22.51 -0.77 -13.14
C CYS A 63 23.48 0.22 -13.81
N PRO A 64 23.14 1.52 -13.91
CA PRO A 64 23.99 2.54 -14.54
C PRO A 64 25.40 2.62 -13.94
N GLU A 65 25.55 2.29 -12.65
CA GLU A 65 26.86 2.21 -11.97
C GLU A 65 27.82 1.21 -12.65
N ARG A 66 27.29 0.12 -13.23
CA ARG A 66 28.11 -0.90 -13.90
C ARG A 66 28.65 -0.42 -15.24
N THR A 67 27.94 0.48 -15.90
CA THR A 67 28.27 0.97 -17.25
C THR A 67 29.08 2.26 -17.20
N PHE A 68 28.75 3.16 -16.29
CA PHE A 68 29.30 4.53 -16.23
C PHE A 68 30.09 4.82 -14.95
N GLY A 69 30.17 3.85 -14.02
CA GLY A 69 30.97 3.95 -12.80
C GLY A 69 30.31 4.71 -11.64
N SER A 70 31.07 4.90 -10.56
CA SER A 70 30.59 5.49 -9.29
C SER A 70 30.26 6.99 -9.36
N SER A 71 30.51 7.67 -10.49
CA SER A 71 30.18 9.09 -10.68
C SER A 71 28.75 9.34 -11.12
N VAL A 72 27.96 8.30 -11.39
CA VAL A 72 26.54 8.44 -11.75
C VAL A 72 25.71 8.79 -10.53
N CYS A 73 25.07 9.95 -10.57
CA CYS A 73 24.05 10.36 -9.63
C CYS A 73 22.71 10.40 -10.37
N MET A 74 21.67 9.77 -9.81
CA MET A 74 20.30 10.00 -10.26
C MET A 74 19.88 11.40 -9.77
N THR A 75 19.75 12.34 -10.70
CA THR A 75 19.06 13.60 -10.42
C THR A 75 17.56 13.33 -10.54
N TYR A 76 16.88 13.20 -9.41
CA TYR A 76 15.42 13.16 -9.40
C TYR A 76 14.88 14.55 -9.69
N ASN A 77 14.22 14.72 -10.82
CA ASN A 77 13.49 15.94 -11.15
C ASN A 77 11.99 15.69 -11.03
N ALA A 78 11.38 16.19 -9.95
CA ALA A 78 9.95 16.05 -9.71
C ALA A 78 9.07 16.64 -10.84
N LYS A 79 9.60 17.55 -11.67
CA LYS A 79 8.86 18.13 -12.80
C LYS A 79 8.81 17.23 -14.03
N GLU A 80 9.65 16.18 -14.08
CA GLU A 80 9.68 15.22 -15.19
C GLU A 80 8.62 14.12 -15.04
N TYR A 81 8.00 14.00 -13.86
CA TYR A 81 7.03 12.96 -13.55
C TYR A 81 5.72 13.59 -13.05
N GLU A 82 4.62 13.39 -13.78
CA GLU A 82 3.28 13.67 -13.29
C GLU A 82 2.85 12.56 -12.34
N LEU A 83 3.28 12.65 -11.08
CA LEU A 83 2.91 11.68 -10.05
C LEU A 83 1.47 11.93 -9.57
N PRO A 84 0.68 10.88 -9.31
CA PRO A 84 -0.67 10.99 -8.76
C PRO A 84 -0.68 11.41 -7.29
N ILE A 85 0.48 11.74 -6.70
CA ILE A 85 0.60 12.25 -5.35
C ILE A 85 1.59 13.40 -5.31
N ARG A 86 1.21 14.52 -4.70
CA ARG A 86 2.03 15.73 -4.59
C ARG A 86 1.88 16.39 -3.24
N ILE A 87 2.99 16.93 -2.73
CA ILE A 87 3.00 17.82 -1.56
C ILE A 87 3.02 19.25 -2.09
N CYS A 88 2.04 20.04 -1.71
CA CYS A 88 1.84 21.42 -2.16
C CYS A 88 1.77 22.37 -0.94
N ASN A 89 1.82 23.68 -1.19
CA ASN A 89 1.60 24.72 -0.17
C ASN A 89 2.43 24.56 1.12
N ILE A 90 3.71 24.22 0.98
CA ILE A 90 4.60 24.03 2.13
C ILE A 90 4.88 25.39 2.80
N THR A 91 4.49 25.49 4.07
CA THR A 91 4.90 26.54 5.00
C THR A 91 5.68 25.90 6.16
N GLY A 92 6.21 26.70 7.09
CA GLY A 92 7.06 26.17 8.18
C GLY A 92 6.42 25.04 9.00
N ASN A 93 5.09 25.08 9.18
CA ASN A 93 4.37 24.11 10.02
C ASN A 93 3.16 23.47 9.32
N GLN A 94 2.93 23.72 8.03
CA GLN A 94 1.78 23.18 7.30
C GLN A 94 2.17 22.81 5.88
N PHE A 95 1.50 21.80 5.34
CA PHE A 95 1.60 21.39 3.95
C PHE A 95 0.28 20.74 3.55
N ASP A 96 -0.01 20.79 2.25
CA ASP A 96 -1.16 20.10 1.67
C ASP A 96 -0.68 18.84 0.93
N LEU A 97 -1.51 17.81 0.94
CA LEU A 97 -1.32 16.59 0.15
C LEU A 97 -2.40 16.51 -0.91
N GLU A 98 -2.01 16.55 -2.17
CA GLU A 98 -2.88 16.33 -3.31
C GLU A 98 -2.71 14.90 -3.83
N LEU A 99 -3.83 14.21 -4.06
CA LEU A 99 -3.88 12.86 -4.61
C LEU A 99 -4.77 12.84 -5.86
N GLY A 100 -4.16 12.57 -7.02
CA GLY A 100 -4.85 12.32 -8.27
C GLY A 100 -5.40 10.90 -8.29
N LEU A 101 -6.72 10.77 -8.09
CA LEU A 101 -7.42 9.51 -8.30
C LEU A 101 -7.83 9.39 -9.77
N LEU A 102 -7.66 8.21 -10.36
CA LEU A 102 -8.23 7.94 -11.68
C LEU A 102 -9.76 8.03 -11.57
N TYR A 103 -10.38 8.74 -12.51
CA TYR A 103 -11.84 8.76 -12.62
C TYR A 103 -12.34 7.31 -12.75
N VAL A 104 -13.08 6.86 -11.74
CA VAL A 104 -13.74 5.56 -11.77
C VAL A 104 -15.05 5.76 -12.54
N PRO A 105 -15.22 5.16 -13.72
CA PRO A 105 -16.46 5.26 -14.47
C PRO A 105 -17.65 4.79 -13.63
N GLN A 106 -18.80 5.44 -13.79
CA GLN A 106 -20.01 5.12 -13.03
C GLN A 106 -20.45 3.65 -13.15
N PHE A 107 -20.07 2.94 -14.22
CA PHE A 107 -20.36 1.52 -14.38
C PHE A 107 -19.49 0.61 -13.48
N ILE A 108 -18.32 1.09 -13.03
CA ILE A 108 -17.44 0.41 -12.06
C ILE A 108 -17.88 0.75 -10.63
N LEU A 109 -18.43 1.95 -10.42
CA LEU A 109 -19.15 2.28 -9.18
C LEU A 109 -20.37 1.36 -9.11
N VAL A 110 -20.16 0.26 -8.42
CA VAL A 110 -20.94 -0.97 -8.55
C VAL A 110 -22.44 -0.66 -8.47
N SER A 111 -23.17 -1.12 -9.49
CA SER A 111 -24.64 -1.15 -9.49
C SER A 111 -25.13 -1.84 -8.23
N ALA A 112 -26.19 -1.29 -7.60
CA ALA A 112 -26.81 -1.88 -6.42
C ALA A 112 -26.93 -3.42 -6.56
N VAL A 113 -26.47 -4.15 -5.55
CA VAL A 113 -26.52 -5.62 -5.53
C VAL A 113 -27.97 -6.03 -5.81
N SER A 114 -28.17 -6.95 -6.75
CA SER A 114 -29.52 -7.41 -7.11
C SER A 114 -30.23 -7.99 -5.87
N LEU A 115 -31.55 -7.80 -5.76
CA LEU A 115 -32.31 -8.26 -4.58
C LEU A 115 -32.11 -9.77 -4.32
N GLU A 116 -32.04 -10.59 -5.36
CA GLU A 116 -31.76 -12.03 -5.25
C GLU A 116 -30.43 -12.30 -4.56
N GLU A 117 -29.40 -11.52 -4.90
CA GLU A 117 -28.08 -11.65 -4.33
C GLU A 117 -28.02 -11.09 -2.91
N GLN A 118 -28.74 -10.01 -2.60
CA GLN A 118 -28.91 -9.54 -1.21
C GLN A 118 -29.57 -10.62 -0.34
N ILE A 119 -30.60 -11.29 -0.85
CA ILE A 119 -31.30 -12.38 -0.17
C ILE A 119 -30.35 -13.57 0.04
N ARG A 120 -29.51 -13.90 -0.95
CA ARG A 120 -28.48 -14.95 -0.82
C ARG A 120 -27.50 -14.63 0.32
N TYR A 121 -26.95 -13.42 0.37
CA TYR A 121 -26.00 -13.01 1.41
C TYR A 121 -26.64 -12.99 2.82
N ILE A 122 -27.76 -12.28 2.99
CA ILE A 122 -28.41 -12.16 4.29
C ILE A 122 -29.05 -13.48 4.73
N GLY A 123 -29.60 -14.25 3.79
CA GLY A 123 -30.18 -15.56 4.05
C GLY A 123 -29.18 -16.53 4.66
N SER A 124 -27.95 -16.59 4.14
CA SER A 124 -26.86 -17.38 4.73
C SER A 124 -26.48 -16.93 6.13
N LEU A 125 -26.59 -15.62 6.43
CA LEU A 125 -26.24 -15.05 7.73
C LEU A 125 -27.38 -15.07 8.75
N LYS A 126 -28.61 -15.38 8.34
CA LYS A 126 -29.81 -15.36 9.22
C LYS A 126 -29.62 -16.18 10.50
N GLN A 127 -28.96 -17.34 10.42
CA GLN A 127 -28.73 -18.20 11.57
C GLN A 127 -27.70 -17.63 12.55
N ILE A 128 -26.74 -16.84 12.05
CA ILE A 128 -25.71 -16.17 12.86
C ILE A 128 -26.27 -14.88 13.47
N LEU A 129 -27.05 -14.13 12.70
CA LEU A 129 -27.66 -12.87 13.10
C LEU A 129 -28.90 -13.04 14.00
N GLY A 130 -29.39 -14.27 14.16
CA GLY A 130 -30.53 -14.61 15.01
C GLY A 130 -30.21 -14.48 16.51
N MET A 131 -30.15 -13.24 17.01
CA MET A 131 -30.05 -12.94 18.43
C MET A 131 -31.46 -12.79 19.05
N PRO A 132 -31.67 -13.17 20.33
CA PRO A 132 -32.97 -13.01 20.98
C PRO A 132 -33.43 -11.54 20.95
N GLY A 133 -34.63 -11.32 20.39
CA GLY A 133 -35.24 -10.00 20.22
C GLY A 133 -34.98 -9.31 18.87
N TYR A 134 -34.34 -10.00 17.91
CA TYR A 134 -34.17 -9.56 16.53
C TYR A 134 -34.79 -10.57 15.57
N ASP A 135 -35.73 -10.10 14.75
CA ASP A 135 -36.38 -10.93 13.73
C ASP A 135 -36.04 -10.40 12.33
N ILE A 136 -35.35 -11.21 11.53
CA ILE A 136 -35.07 -10.92 10.13
C ILE A 136 -36.16 -11.53 9.26
N HIS A 137 -36.89 -10.67 8.56
CA HIS A 137 -37.91 -11.03 7.59
C HIS A 137 -37.40 -10.80 6.17
N ILE A 138 -37.47 -11.85 5.36
CA ILE A 138 -37.14 -11.81 3.94
C ILE A 138 -38.46 -11.87 3.17
N PHE A 139 -38.79 -10.79 2.48
CA PHE A 139 -39.94 -10.68 1.59
C PHE A 139 -39.47 -10.79 0.13
N SER A 140 -40.42 -10.94 -0.79
CA SER A 140 -40.13 -11.02 -2.23
C SER A 140 -39.54 -9.73 -2.81
N ASP A 141 -39.70 -8.61 -2.12
CA ASP A 141 -39.32 -7.26 -2.57
C ASP A 141 -38.29 -6.56 -1.66
N SER A 142 -38.03 -7.11 -0.47
CA SER A 142 -37.26 -6.44 0.57
C SER A 142 -36.77 -7.36 1.68
N ILE A 143 -35.71 -6.92 2.36
CA ILE A 143 -35.20 -7.56 3.57
C ILE A 143 -35.38 -6.56 4.71
N THR A 144 -35.95 -6.99 5.83
CA THR A 144 -36.17 -6.12 6.99
C THR A 144 -35.76 -6.79 8.28
N VAL A 145 -35.34 -5.99 9.26
CA VAL A 145 -35.13 -6.42 10.64
C VAL A 145 -36.11 -5.72 11.55
N ARG A 146 -36.72 -6.48 12.46
CA ARG A 146 -37.57 -5.96 13.51
C ARG A 146 -36.89 -6.16 14.87
N LYS A 147 -36.90 -5.10 15.68
CA LYS A 147 -36.49 -5.12 17.08
C LYS A 147 -37.46 -4.28 17.90
N TRP A 148 -38.15 -4.90 18.86
CA TRP A 148 -38.95 -4.19 19.88
C TRP A 148 -39.92 -3.15 19.27
N GLY A 149 -40.59 -3.52 18.19
CA GLY A 149 -41.55 -2.67 17.46
C GLY A 149 -40.94 -1.74 16.40
N ILE A 150 -39.62 -1.55 16.38
CA ILE A 150 -38.92 -0.79 15.34
C ILE A 150 -38.58 -1.72 14.18
N GLN A 151 -38.91 -1.31 12.96
CA GLN A 151 -38.61 -2.04 11.73
C GLN A 151 -37.67 -1.20 10.85
N LYS A 152 -36.60 -1.81 10.36
CA LYS A 152 -35.65 -1.20 9.44
C LYS A 152 -35.41 -2.08 8.22
N LYS A 153 -35.21 -1.47 7.06
CA LYS A 153 -34.84 -2.17 5.82
C LYS A 153 -33.35 -2.51 5.85
N ILE A 154 -32.96 -3.68 5.36
CA ILE A 154 -31.55 -4.03 5.13
C ILE A 154 -31.28 -3.91 3.64
N VAL A 155 -30.17 -3.26 3.29
CA VAL A 155 -29.69 -3.21 1.92
C VAL A 155 -28.22 -3.60 1.90
N VAL A 156 -27.87 -4.58 1.08
CA VAL A 156 -26.48 -5.00 0.89
C VAL A 156 -25.88 -4.16 -0.24
N TYR A 157 -24.73 -3.54 0.05
CA TYR A 157 -23.98 -2.76 -0.90
C TYR A 157 -22.59 -3.35 -1.10
N PRO A 158 -22.05 -3.19 -2.31
CA PRO A 158 -20.77 -3.76 -2.70
C PRO A 158 -19.59 -3.00 -2.06
N GLU A 159 -19.62 -1.66 -1.95
CA GLU A 159 -18.56 -0.89 -1.27
C GLU A 159 -19.09 0.43 -0.66
N MET A 160 -18.59 0.83 0.53
CA MET A 160 -19.05 1.98 1.34
C MET A 160 -18.64 3.37 0.84
N TRP A 161 -18.39 3.56 -0.46
CA TRP A 161 -17.98 4.89 -0.98
C TRP A 161 -19.13 5.88 -1.12
N VAL A 162 -20.35 5.47 -0.76
CA VAL A 162 -21.53 6.35 -0.67
C VAL A 162 -22.03 6.30 0.77
N GLU A 163 -22.00 7.43 1.45
CA GLU A 163 -22.59 7.52 2.79
C GLU A 163 -24.10 7.26 2.71
N PRO A 164 -24.62 6.32 3.51
CA PRO A 164 -26.03 5.99 3.51
C PRO A 164 -26.89 7.16 4.00
N PHE A 165 -27.83 7.62 3.17
CA PHE A 165 -28.67 8.80 3.46
C PHE A 165 -30.14 8.47 3.74
N GLU A 166 -30.58 7.22 3.57
CA GLU A 166 -31.98 6.85 3.80
C GLU A 166 -32.26 6.56 5.29
N LYS A 167 -33.30 7.21 5.82
CA LYS A 167 -33.79 6.98 7.17
C LYS A 167 -34.37 5.56 7.28
N ASP A 168 -34.13 4.90 8.40
CA ASP A 168 -34.64 3.55 8.71
C ASP A 168 -34.10 2.43 7.81
N VAL A 169 -32.93 2.64 7.19
CA VAL A 169 -32.18 1.63 6.43
C VAL A 169 -30.88 1.27 7.14
N ILE A 170 -30.57 -0.03 7.17
CA ILE A 170 -29.31 -0.61 7.62
C ILE A 170 -28.55 -1.04 6.38
N TYR A 171 -27.34 -0.52 6.22
CA TYR A 171 -26.48 -0.82 5.09
C TYR A 171 -25.45 -1.87 5.52
N VAL A 172 -25.33 -2.93 4.73
CA VAL A 172 -24.39 -4.03 4.97
C VAL A 172 -23.41 -4.08 3.81
N SER A 173 -22.12 -3.96 4.08
CA SER A 173 -21.09 -4.16 3.06
C SER A 173 -20.91 -5.66 2.83
N SER A 174 -20.95 -6.11 1.57
CA SER A 174 -20.58 -7.47 1.16
C SER A 174 -19.09 -7.61 0.90
#